data_AF-A0A1F6S1A9-F1
#
_entry.id   AF-A0A1F6S1A9-F1
#
_cell.length_a   1.000
_cell.length_b   1.000
_cell.length_c   1.000
_cell.angle_alpha   90.00
_cell.angle_beta   90.00
_cell.angle_gamma   90.00
#
_symmetry.space_group_name_H-M   'P 1'
#
loop_
_entity.id
_entity.type
_entity.pdbx_description
1 polymer ?
#
loop_
_entity_poly.entity_id
_entity_poly.type
_entity_poly.pdbx_seq_one_letter_code
_entity_poly.pdbx_strand_id
1 'polypeptide(L)'
;MYCLVDFRNRPQYKYTFPKIEKARECLQKIKNNPLGVTVIFSDGRREYFENGLPHGFFTSSKKITAIKKGCHSKYRIREMGNLDGVLKKKHQTEATSAANWQKKSILPLFMLGNWKFYTSLAVAALFIFYSSFYFQRQSGQSVSAQLPEIYQPEGQVAGAMDVKAENDGNEDSLKLADEEIVMNLLGKIEELKEDEFESEILKYVKGRPMEDMAPYIAKQPRIVAAFLVGIAMKESKFGTYSPKLGGQDCHNYWGFKGGGTTTSGGYTCFSSPGEAIQIVGKRLAKLVEGGRTNPSAMVIWKCGSTCSWDNPENVRKWIADVGVNFYKINSKESS
;
A
#
# COMPACT_ATOMS: atom_id res chain seq x y z
N MET A 1 -9.43 1.64 30.77
CA MET A 1 -9.35 2.32 29.46
C MET A 1 -10.75 2.38 28.87
N TYR A 2 -11.13 3.43 28.15
CA TYR A 2 -12.46 3.63 27.58
C TYR A 2 -12.37 3.71 26.06
N CYS A 3 -13.40 3.26 25.36
CA CYS A 3 -13.51 3.44 23.91
C CYS A 3 -14.92 3.84 23.47
N LEU A 4 -15.01 4.44 22.28
CA LEU A 4 -16.30 4.62 21.63
C LEU A 4 -16.71 3.32 20.93
N VAL A 5 -17.93 2.86 21.17
CA VAL A 5 -18.55 1.73 20.47
C VAL A 5 -19.71 2.22 19.62
N ASP A 6 -19.88 1.64 18.44
CA ASP A 6 -21.03 1.93 17.59
C ASP A 6 -22.32 1.28 18.11
N PHE A 7 -23.43 1.46 17.37
CA PHE A 7 -24.73 0.88 17.73
C PHE A 7 -24.76 -0.65 17.72
N ARG A 8 -23.78 -1.31 17.10
CA ARG A 8 -23.57 -2.77 17.12
C ARG A 8 -22.57 -3.20 18.19
N ASN A 9 -22.24 -2.30 19.12
CA ASN A 9 -21.25 -2.51 20.17
C ASN A 9 -19.84 -2.83 19.62
N ARG A 10 -19.50 -2.37 18.41
CA ARG A 10 -18.18 -2.56 17.82
C ARG A 10 -17.22 -1.46 18.26
N PRO A 11 -16.07 -1.79 18.87
CA PRO A 11 -15.11 -0.81 19.35
C PRO A 11 -14.45 -0.06 18.20
N GLN A 12 -14.41 1.26 18.32
CA GLN A 12 -13.67 2.15 17.45
C GLN A 12 -12.30 2.42 18.07
N TYR A 13 -11.31 1.59 17.74
CA TYR A 13 -9.98 1.66 18.38
C TYR A 13 -9.26 3.00 18.15
N LYS A 14 -9.61 3.73 17.08
CA LYS A 14 -9.15 5.12 16.85
C LYS A 14 -9.59 6.09 17.96
N TYR A 15 -10.61 5.75 18.75
CA TYR A 15 -11.14 6.55 19.84
C TYR A 15 -11.01 5.80 21.17
N THR A 16 -9.77 5.65 21.65
CA THR A 16 -9.45 5.04 22.95
C THR A 16 -8.86 6.08 23.91
N PHE A 17 -9.29 6.03 25.17
CA PHE A 17 -8.97 7.05 26.16
C PHE A 17 -8.63 6.42 27.52
N PRO A 18 -7.68 6.97 28.28
CA PRO A 18 -7.38 6.48 29.62
C PRO A 18 -8.51 6.81 30.62
N LYS A 19 -9.15 7.97 30.45
CA LYS A 19 -10.19 8.53 31.35
C LYS A 19 -11.52 8.68 30.62
N ILE A 20 -12.63 8.48 31.33
CA ILE A 20 -13.99 8.57 30.77
C ILE A 20 -14.34 10.00 30.34
N GLU A 21 -13.81 11.01 31.03
CA GLU A 21 -14.00 12.44 30.72
C GLU A 21 -13.48 12.76 29.32
N LYS A 22 -12.31 12.22 28.94
CA LYS A 22 -11.73 12.40 27.60
C LYS A 22 -12.56 11.71 26.52
N ALA A 23 -13.15 10.54 26.84
CA ALA A 23 -14.08 9.88 25.94
C ALA A 23 -15.37 10.71 25.74
N ARG A 24 -15.88 11.35 26.80
CA ARG A 24 -17.04 12.26 26.72
C ARG A 24 -16.74 13.51 25.90
N GLU A 25 -15.58 14.13 26.12
CA GLU A 25 -15.12 15.30 25.37
C GLU A 25 -15.02 14.98 23.87
N CYS A 26 -14.39 13.86 23.51
CA CYS A 26 -14.31 13.40 22.12
C CYS A 26 -15.68 13.12 21.51
N LEU A 27 -16.57 12.45 22.25
CA LEU A 27 -17.93 12.18 21.76
C LEU A 27 -18.72 13.47 21.49
N GLN A 28 -18.53 14.51 22.32
CA GLN A 28 -19.14 15.82 22.09
C GLN A 28 -18.55 16.52 20.86
N LYS A 29 -17.24 16.46 20.66
CA LYS A 29 -16.58 16.96 19.44
C LYS A 29 -17.12 16.27 18.18
N ILE A 30 -17.24 14.95 18.19
CA ILE A 30 -17.78 14.18 17.06
C ILE A 30 -19.23 14.59 16.74
N LYS A 31 -20.07 14.80 17.76
CA LYS A 31 -21.46 15.22 17.56
C LYS A 31 -21.58 16.62 16.98
N ASN A 32 -20.66 17.51 17.35
CA ASN A 32 -20.71 18.92 16.98
C ASN A 32 -19.81 19.28 15.79
N ASN A 33 -19.12 18.31 15.18
CA ASN A 33 -18.22 18.56 14.06
C ASN A 33 -19.02 18.75 12.75
N PRO A 34 -19.01 19.97 12.16
CA PRO A 34 -19.75 20.27 10.93
C PRO A 34 -19.08 19.70 9.67
N LEU A 35 -17.78 19.41 9.71
CA LEU A 35 -17.00 18.82 8.61
C LEU A 35 -17.08 17.29 8.59
N GLY A 36 -17.61 16.70 9.66
CA GLY A 36 -17.79 15.27 9.78
C GLY A 36 -18.73 14.70 8.70
N VAL A 37 -18.45 13.50 8.23
CA VAL A 37 -19.31 12.78 7.28
C VAL A 37 -19.54 11.36 7.78
N THR A 38 -20.79 10.89 7.69
CA THR A 38 -21.14 9.49 7.98
C THR A 38 -21.54 8.77 6.71
N VAL A 39 -20.82 7.69 6.40
CA VAL A 39 -21.17 6.75 5.32
C VAL A 39 -22.07 5.67 5.88
N ILE A 40 -23.18 5.41 5.19
CA ILE A 40 -24.11 4.33 5.48
C ILE A 40 -23.97 3.28 4.38
N PHE A 41 -23.60 2.06 4.76
CA PHE A 41 -23.45 0.94 3.85
C PHE A 41 -24.75 0.15 3.71
N SER A 42 -24.86 -0.64 2.63
CA SER A 42 -26.02 -1.49 2.35
C SER A 42 -26.31 -2.53 3.43
N ASP A 43 -25.28 -2.95 4.16
CA ASP A 43 -25.42 -3.86 5.31
C ASP A 43 -25.81 -3.15 6.61
N GLY A 44 -26.15 -1.86 6.55
CA GLY A 44 -26.55 -1.01 7.66
C GLY A 44 -25.40 -0.51 8.53
N ARG A 45 -24.13 -0.84 8.22
CA ARG A 45 -22.98 -0.25 8.93
C ARG A 45 -22.95 1.26 8.71
N ARG A 46 -22.45 1.96 9.73
CA ARG A 46 -22.20 3.41 9.68
C ARG A 46 -20.76 3.68 10.06
N GLU A 47 -20.07 4.47 9.26
CA GLU A 47 -18.68 4.84 9.49
C GLU A 47 -18.54 6.36 9.43
N TYR A 48 -17.97 6.92 10.49
CA TYR A 48 -17.80 8.37 10.65
C TYR A 48 -16.36 8.77 10.33
N PHE A 49 -16.24 9.79 9.48
CA PHE A 49 -14.99 10.43 9.07
C PHE A 49 -14.99 11.87 9.58
N GLU A 50 -13.92 12.26 10.28
CA GLU A 50 -13.84 13.55 10.99
C GLU A 50 -13.58 14.72 10.04
N ASN A 51 -12.81 14.47 8.97
CA ASN A 51 -12.33 15.48 8.02
C ASN A 51 -12.93 15.28 6.62
N GLY A 52 -14.14 14.74 6.52
CA GLY A 52 -14.74 14.36 5.24
C GLY A 52 -14.29 12.99 4.71
N LEU A 53 -14.72 12.64 3.49
CA LEU A 53 -14.40 11.34 2.89
C LEU A 53 -12.96 11.35 2.34
N PRO A 54 -12.15 10.34 2.65
CA PRO A 54 -10.79 10.28 2.12
C PRO A 54 -10.80 10.10 0.60
N HIS A 55 -9.77 10.63 -0.07
CA HIS A 55 -9.59 10.44 -1.49
C HIS A 55 -9.51 8.93 -1.81
N GLY A 56 -10.21 8.49 -2.87
CA GLY A 56 -10.26 7.07 -3.25
C GLY A 56 -11.18 6.18 -2.41
N PHE A 57 -11.97 6.73 -1.46
CA PHE A 57 -12.92 5.94 -0.64
C PHE A 57 -13.89 5.09 -1.49
N PHE A 58 -14.28 5.59 -2.66
CA PHE A 58 -15.23 4.95 -3.57
C PHE A 58 -14.65 3.78 -4.37
N THR A 59 -13.34 3.51 -4.29
CA THR A 59 -12.75 2.30 -4.89
C THR A 59 -13.08 1.03 -4.09
N SER A 60 -13.73 1.15 -2.92
CA SER A 60 -14.16 0.02 -2.11
C SER A 60 -15.32 -0.73 -2.77
N SER A 61 -15.20 -2.05 -2.91
CA SER A 61 -16.23 -2.98 -3.43
C SER A 61 -17.55 -3.02 -2.63
N LYS A 62 -17.70 -2.18 -1.60
CA LYS A 62 -18.85 -2.15 -0.71
C LYS A 62 -19.91 -1.20 -1.24
N LYS A 63 -21.14 -1.70 -1.38
CA LYS A 63 -22.29 -0.88 -1.78
C LYS A 63 -22.60 0.16 -0.69
N ILE A 64 -22.44 1.43 -1.03
CA ILE A 64 -22.81 2.58 -0.19
C ILE A 64 -24.27 2.92 -0.46
N THR A 65 -25.08 3.06 0.59
CA THR A 65 -26.49 3.44 0.48
C THR A 65 -26.66 4.95 0.55
N ALA A 66 -25.95 5.61 1.47
CA ALA A 66 -26.08 7.05 1.66
C ALA A 66 -24.83 7.65 2.32
N ILE A 67 -24.58 8.91 2.03
CA ILE A 67 -23.56 9.74 2.68
C ILE A 67 -24.30 10.91 3.33
N LYS A 68 -24.08 11.13 4.62
CA LYS A 68 -24.74 12.20 5.38
C LYS A 68 -23.71 13.10 6.06
N LYS A 69 -23.92 14.41 6.01
CA LYS A 69 -23.13 15.38 6.78
C LYS A 69 -23.38 15.23 8.29
N GLY A 70 -22.35 15.38 9.08
CA GLY A 70 -22.32 15.19 10.54
C GLY A 70 -22.23 13.74 11.00
N CYS A 71 -22.26 13.53 12.32
CA CYS A 71 -22.25 12.20 12.94
C CYS A 71 -23.66 11.60 13.02
N HIS A 72 -23.94 10.60 12.17
CA HIS A 72 -25.17 9.79 12.19
C HIS A 72 -24.96 8.42 12.86
N SER A 73 -23.80 8.21 13.46
CA SER A 73 -23.47 7.02 14.25
C SER A 73 -23.89 7.22 15.71
N LYS A 74 -24.66 6.27 16.26
CA LYS A 74 -25.01 6.27 17.69
C LYS A 74 -23.86 5.71 18.51
N TYR A 75 -22.87 6.53 18.82
CA TYR A 75 -21.75 6.14 19.67
C TYR A 75 -22.14 6.07 21.15
N ARG A 76 -21.59 5.08 21.85
CA ARG A 76 -21.64 4.95 23.31
C ARG A 76 -20.22 4.82 23.84
N ILE A 77 -19.98 5.28 25.06
CA ILE A 77 -18.70 5.07 25.74
C ILE A 77 -18.80 3.73 26.47
N ARG A 78 -17.80 2.86 26.28
CA ARG A 78 -17.66 1.63 27.05
C ARG A 78 -16.31 1.62 27.74
N GLU A 79 -16.33 1.13 28.97
CA GLU A 79 -15.10 0.70 29.60
C GLU A 79 -14.61 -0.57 28.91
N MET A 80 -13.35 -0.56 28.52
CA MET A 80 -12.66 -1.74 28.05
C MET A 80 -12.19 -2.50 29.29
N GLY A 81 -12.98 -3.50 29.72
CA GLY A 81 -12.46 -4.56 30.58
C GLY A 81 -11.34 -5.30 29.85
N ASN A 82 -10.29 -5.70 30.58
CA ASN A 82 -9.05 -6.34 30.10
C ASN A 82 -9.09 -6.79 28.62
N LEU A 83 -8.32 -6.09 27.78
CA LEU A 83 -8.17 -6.29 26.34
C LEU A 83 -7.97 -7.77 25.91
N ASP A 84 -7.48 -8.60 26.84
CA ASP A 84 -7.23 -10.02 26.64
C ASP A 84 -8.49 -10.83 26.31
N GLY A 85 -9.65 -10.46 26.84
CA GLY A 85 -10.89 -11.24 26.68
C GLY A 85 -11.54 -11.09 25.29
N VAL A 86 -11.55 -9.88 24.73
CA VAL A 86 -12.20 -9.58 23.44
C VAL A 86 -11.33 -10.02 22.27
N LEU A 87 -10.01 -9.89 22.38
CA LEU A 87 -9.05 -10.44 21.40
C LEU A 87 -9.08 -11.98 21.42
N LYS A 88 -9.15 -12.62 22.59
CA LYS A 88 -9.36 -14.08 22.70
C LYS A 88 -10.66 -14.53 22.06
N LYS A 89 -11.77 -13.80 22.28
CA LYS A 89 -13.06 -14.19 21.73
C LYS A 89 -13.08 -14.09 20.21
N LYS A 90 -12.46 -13.08 19.61
CA LYS A 90 -12.32 -12.99 18.14
C LYS A 90 -11.48 -14.14 17.57
N HIS A 91 -10.36 -14.46 18.22
CA HIS A 91 -9.55 -15.64 17.87
C HIS A 91 -10.32 -16.97 18.03
N GLN A 92 -11.12 -17.13 19.08
CA GLN A 92 -11.95 -18.33 19.28
C GLN A 92 -13.10 -18.41 18.28
N THR A 93 -13.71 -17.29 17.89
CA THR A 93 -14.82 -17.30 16.91
C THR A 93 -14.30 -17.57 15.50
N GLU A 94 -13.12 -17.05 15.15
CA GLU A 94 -12.44 -17.36 13.88
C GLU A 94 -11.87 -18.80 13.87
N ALA A 95 -11.33 -19.28 15.00
CA ALA A 95 -10.84 -20.66 15.13
C ALA A 95 -11.99 -21.69 15.14
N THR A 96 -13.13 -21.39 15.76
CA THR A 96 -14.31 -22.28 15.73
C THR A 96 -14.99 -22.25 14.36
N SER A 97 -15.03 -21.11 13.67
CA SER A 97 -15.45 -21.00 12.27
C SER A 97 -14.56 -21.84 11.35
N ALA A 98 -13.23 -21.75 11.48
CA ALA A 98 -12.28 -22.53 10.69
C ALA A 98 -12.35 -24.04 11.02
N ALA A 99 -12.53 -24.41 12.29
CA ALA A 99 -12.67 -25.80 12.72
C ALA A 99 -14.01 -26.44 12.29
N ASN A 100 -15.07 -25.63 12.12
CA ASN A 100 -16.37 -26.13 11.63
C ASN A 100 -16.39 -26.30 10.10
N TRP A 101 -15.57 -25.54 9.36
CA TRP A 101 -15.37 -25.74 7.91
C TRP A 101 -14.55 -27.01 7.59
N GLN A 102 -13.62 -27.43 8.46
CA GLN A 102 -12.90 -28.69 8.27
C GLN A 102 -13.72 -29.95 8.55
N LYS A 103 -14.86 -29.85 9.26
CA LYS A 103 -15.70 -31.02 9.60
C LYS A 103 -16.92 -31.23 8.69
N LYS A 104 -17.04 -30.44 7.61
CA LYS A 104 -18.13 -30.56 6.62
C LYS A 104 -17.67 -30.59 5.15
N SER A 105 -16.44 -30.97 4.86
CA SER A 105 -16.08 -31.36 3.48
C SER A 105 -16.50 -32.82 3.24
N ILE A 106 -17.73 -32.97 2.75
CA ILE A 106 -18.16 -34.18 2.05
C ILE A 106 -17.42 -34.16 0.70
N LEU A 107 -16.26 -34.81 0.62
CA LEU A 107 -15.62 -35.17 -0.65
C LEU A 107 -14.59 -36.27 -0.40
N PRO A 108 -15.02 -37.53 -0.59
CA PRO A 108 -14.20 -38.42 -1.41
C PRO A 108 -15.12 -39.07 -2.46
N LEU A 109 -15.24 -38.44 -3.63
CA LEU A 109 -15.87 -39.10 -4.78
C LEU A 109 -15.23 -38.79 -6.15
N PHE A 110 -14.08 -38.12 -6.20
CA PHE A 110 -13.41 -37.76 -7.46
C PHE A 110 -11.94 -38.20 -7.53
N MET A 111 -11.62 -39.42 -7.07
CA MET A 111 -10.30 -40.01 -7.28
C MET A 111 -10.38 -41.45 -7.81
N LEU A 112 -11.37 -41.76 -8.65
CA LEU A 112 -11.39 -42.96 -9.48
C LEU A 112 -12.05 -42.60 -10.82
N GLY A 113 -11.28 -42.14 -11.80
CA GLY A 113 -11.82 -41.75 -13.10
C GLY A 113 -10.78 -41.44 -14.16
N ASN A 114 -10.37 -42.49 -14.90
CA ASN A 114 -9.72 -42.47 -16.22
C ASN A 114 -8.40 -41.70 -16.40
N TRP A 115 -7.29 -42.39 -16.11
CA TRP A 115 -5.93 -42.06 -16.57
C TRP A 115 -5.86 -41.69 -18.07
N LYS A 116 -6.66 -42.33 -18.92
CA LYS A 116 -6.71 -42.06 -20.36
C LYS A 116 -7.15 -40.64 -20.72
N PHE A 117 -7.94 -39.99 -19.86
CA PHE A 117 -8.38 -38.61 -20.06
C PHE A 117 -7.24 -37.62 -19.80
N TYR A 118 -6.47 -37.85 -18.73
CA TYR A 118 -5.34 -37.00 -18.36
C TYR A 118 -4.18 -37.10 -19.37
N THR A 119 -3.93 -38.28 -19.93
CA THR A 119 -2.92 -38.43 -20.99
C THR A 119 -3.31 -37.70 -22.27
N SER A 120 -4.60 -37.67 -22.62
CA SER A 120 -5.07 -36.92 -23.80
C SER A 120 -4.94 -35.41 -23.61
N LEU A 121 -5.26 -34.90 -22.41
CA LEU A 121 -5.12 -33.48 -22.08
C LEU A 121 -3.65 -33.02 -22.05
N ALA A 122 -2.74 -33.87 -21.56
CA ALA A 122 -1.31 -33.57 -21.54
C ALA A 122 -0.70 -33.50 -22.96
N VAL A 123 -1.13 -34.38 -23.88
CA VAL A 123 -0.68 -34.36 -25.29
C VAL A 123 -1.22 -33.13 -26.02
N ALA A 124 -2.48 -32.75 -25.78
CA ALA A 124 -3.06 -31.54 -26.36
C ALA A 124 -2.32 -30.27 -25.90
N ALA A 125 -1.97 -30.17 -24.61
CA ALA A 125 -1.19 -29.07 -24.08
C ALA A 125 0.20 -28.97 -24.74
N LEU A 126 0.90 -30.09 -24.93
CA LEU A 126 2.21 -30.12 -25.60
C LEU A 126 2.12 -29.69 -27.08
N PHE A 127 1.05 -30.04 -27.81
CA PHE A 127 0.83 -29.58 -29.18
C PHE A 127 0.59 -28.06 -29.28
N ILE A 128 -0.12 -27.47 -28.31
CA ILE A 128 -0.35 -26.02 -28.24
C ILE A 128 0.98 -25.29 -27.96
N PHE A 129 1.81 -25.82 -27.07
CA PHE A 129 3.14 -25.26 -26.81
C PHE A 129 4.08 -25.37 -28.03
N TYR A 130 4.06 -26.50 -28.75
CA TYR A 130 4.94 -26.71 -29.90
C TYR A 130 4.56 -25.83 -31.11
N SER A 131 3.26 -25.63 -31.36
CA SER A 131 2.77 -24.77 -32.44
C SER A 131 3.06 -23.28 -32.18
N SER A 132 2.93 -22.83 -30.92
CA SER A 132 3.28 -21.46 -30.52
C SER A 132 4.77 -21.16 -30.73
N PHE A 133 5.64 -22.13 -30.45
CA PHE A 133 7.09 -22.00 -30.68
C PHE A 133 7.45 -21.96 -32.17
N TYR A 134 6.70 -22.69 -33.01
CA TYR A 134 6.91 -22.70 -34.46
C TYR A 134 6.51 -21.37 -35.11
N PHE A 135 5.39 -20.77 -34.66
CA PHE A 135 4.92 -19.47 -35.16
C PHE A 135 5.89 -18.33 -34.82
N GLN A 136 6.44 -18.35 -33.60
CA GLN A 136 7.38 -17.32 -33.13
C GLN A 136 8.71 -17.32 -33.91
N ARG A 137 9.10 -18.47 -34.48
CA ARG A 137 10.31 -18.62 -35.30
C ARG A 137 10.13 -18.13 -36.74
N GLN A 138 8.92 -18.13 -37.28
CA GLN A 138 8.64 -17.68 -38.65
C GLN A 138 8.48 -16.15 -38.76
N SER A 139 8.07 -15.49 -37.68
CA SER A 139 7.98 -14.02 -37.60
C SER A 139 9.32 -13.29 -37.35
N GLY A 140 10.45 -14.03 -37.32
CA GLY A 140 11.78 -13.49 -37.02
C GLY A 140 12.61 -13.01 -38.23
N GLN A 141 12.06 -13.01 -39.46
CA GLN A 141 12.77 -12.52 -40.64
C GLN A 141 12.17 -11.22 -41.20
N SER A 142 12.87 -10.12 -40.91
CA SER A 142 13.10 -8.94 -41.75
C SER A 142 11.93 -8.31 -42.51
N VAL A 143 11.40 -7.22 -41.97
CA VAL A 143 10.98 -6.07 -42.78
C VAL A 143 11.66 -4.82 -42.23
N SER A 144 12.83 -4.52 -42.78
CA SER A 144 13.42 -3.19 -42.78
C SER A 144 12.56 -2.30 -43.67
N ALA A 145 11.79 -1.38 -43.08
CA ALA A 145 11.08 -0.34 -43.81
C ALA A 145 11.77 1.01 -43.55
N GLN A 146 12.32 1.55 -44.64
CA GLN A 146 12.88 2.90 -44.78
C GLN A 146 11.90 3.99 -44.31
N LEU A 147 12.45 4.98 -43.60
CA LEU A 147 11.87 6.32 -43.44
C LEU A 147 11.85 7.08 -44.77
N PRO A 148 10.81 7.88 -45.05
CA PRO A 148 10.93 9.08 -45.86
C PRO A 148 10.80 10.34 -45.00
N GLU A 149 11.93 11.04 -44.91
CA GLU A 149 12.14 12.45 -45.25
C GLU A 149 10.94 13.43 -45.30
N ILE A 150 10.95 14.35 -44.34
CA ILE A 150 10.75 15.82 -44.43
C ILE A 150 9.82 16.37 -45.53
N TYR A 151 8.73 17.02 -45.10
CA TYR A 151 8.01 18.03 -45.91
C TYR A 151 7.59 19.23 -45.04
N GLN A 152 8.17 20.40 -45.32
CA GLN A 152 7.67 21.70 -44.84
C GLN A 152 6.65 22.27 -45.83
N PRO A 153 5.79 23.20 -45.36
CA PRO A 153 5.47 24.34 -46.21
C PRO A 153 5.62 25.67 -45.48
N GLU A 154 6.48 26.53 -46.03
CA GLU A 154 6.26 27.97 -46.05
C GLU A 154 5.19 28.30 -47.10
N GLY A 155 4.31 29.26 -46.81
CA GLY A 155 3.26 29.66 -47.73
C GLY A 155 2.40 30.81 -47.20
N GLN A 156 2.96 32.01 -47.25
CA GLN A 156 2.27 33.28 -47.07
C GLN A 156 1.31 33.52 -48.26
N VAL A 157 0.00 33.71 -48.01
CA VAL A 157 -0.89 34.43 -48.96
C VAL A 157 -1.92 35.24 -48.17
N ALA A 158 -1.98 36.53 -48.50
CA ALA A 158 -2.93 37.52 -48.01
C ALA A 158 -4.35 37.27 -48.53
N GLY A 159 -5.36 37.60 -47.71
CA GLY A 159 -6.76 37.63 -48.13
C GLY A 159 -7.64 38.20 -47.04
N ALA A 160 -7.80 39.53 -47.03
CA ALA A 160 -8.81 40.22 -46.25
C ALA A 160 -10.18 40.02 -46.92
N MET A 161 -11.19 39.61 -46.15
CA MET A 161 -12.58 39.95 -46.42
C MET A 161 -13.40 39.93 -45.12
N ASP A 162 -13.83 41.12 -44.72
CA ASP A 162 -14.87 41.39 -43.73
C ASP A 162 -16.17 40.65 -44.09
N VAL A 163 -16.73 39.87 -43.17
CA VAL A 163 -18.19 39.75 -43.01
C VAL A 163 -18.56 39.45 -41.54
N LYS A 164 -19.19 40.47 -40.94
CA LYS A 164 -20.24 40.47 -39.89
C LYS A 164 -20.04 39.71 -38.57
N ALA A 165 -20.06 40.51 -37.51
CA ALA A 165 -20.55 40.16 -36.19
C ALA A 165 -22.09 39.97 -36.18
N GLU A 166 -22.54 38.94 -35.45
CA GLU A 166 -23.84 38.68 -34.80
C GLU A 166 -24.03 37.15 -34.79
N ASN A 167 -24.55 36.45 -33.78
CA ASN A 167 -24.92 36.70 -32.40
C ASN A 167 -25.21 35.30 -31.83
N ASP A 168 -25.01 35.14 -30.52
CA ASP A 168 -25.67 34.12 -29.67
C ASP A 168 -25.28 32.64 -29.80
N GLY A 169 -25.18 31.98 -28.63
CA GLY A 169 -24.98 30.53 -28.53
C GLY A 169 -23.91 30.06 -27.55
N ASN A 170 -24.16 30.28 -26.26
CA ASN A 170 -23.53 29.57 -25.15
C ASN A 170 -23.57 28.04 -25.32
N GLU A 171 -22.44 27.42 -25.65
CA GLU A 171 -22.05 26.12 -25.11
C GLU A 171 -20.52 25.97 -25.25
N ASP A 172 -19.83 26.51 -24.24
CA ASP A 172 -18.38 26.45 -24.05
C ASP A 172 -17.95 25.00 -23.84
N SER A 173 -17.86 24.29 -24.96
CA SER A 173 -17.21 23.00 -25.09
C SER A 173 -15.73 23.23 -24.87
N LEU A 174 -15.33 23.07 -23.61
CA LEU A 174 -13.95 23.03 -23.12
C LEU A 174 -13.11 22.15 -24.05
N LYS A 175 -12.47 22.76 -25.05
CA LYS A 175 -11.59 22.06 -25.97
C LYS A 175 -10.45 21.50 -25.14
N LEU A 176 -10.43 20.18 -25.09
CA LEU A 176 -9.35 19.33 -24.59
C LEU A 176 -8.01 20.06 -24.66
N ALA A 177 -7.50 20.46 -23.51
CA ALA A 177 -6.15 20.96 -23.37
C ALA A 177 -5.18 19.95 -24.00
N ASP A 178 -4.19 20.44 -24.74
CA ASP A 178 -3.13 19.64 -25.36
C ASP A 178 -2.64 18.56 -24.38
N GLU A 179 -2.70 17.29 -24.81
CA GLU A 179 -2.30 16.14 -23.98
C GLU A 179 -0.87 16.29 -23.45
N GLU A 180 0.01 16.96 -24.20
CA GLU A 180 1.38 17.30 -23.80
C GLU A 180 1.43 18.22 -22.57
N ILE A 181 0.54 19.22 -22.48
CA ILE A 181 0.46 20.13 -21.34
C ILE A 181 -0.01 19.36 -20.10
N VAL A 182 -0.99 18.47 -20.25
CA VAL A 182 -1.50 17.64 -19.16
C VAL A 182 -0.41 16.69 -18.65
N MET A 183 0.32 16.02 -19.53
CA MET A 183 1.40 15.10 -19.14
C MET A 183 2.57 15.83 -18.47
N ASN A 184 2.99 16.99 -19.00
CA ASN A 184 4.04 17.81 -18.36
C ASN A 184 3.60 18.32 -16.98
N LEU A 185 2.33 18.71 -16.82
CA LEU A 185 1.80 19.14 -15.54
C LEU A 185 1.71 17.98 -14.54
N LEU A 186 1.27 16.80 -14.97
CA LEU A 186 1.22 15.60 -14.14
C LEU A 186 2.62 15.18 -13.67
N GLY A 187 3.60 15.16 -14.57
CA GLY A 187 4.99 14.85 -14.22
C GLY A 187 5.56 15.83 -13.19
N LYS A 188 5.30 17.14 -13.36
CA LYS A 188 5.73 18.15 -12.40
C LYS A 188 5.03 18.02 -11.05
N ILE A 189 3.76 17.61 -11.02
CA ILE A 189 3.04 17.32 -9.78
C ILE A 189 3.62 16.08 -9.08
N GLU A 190 4.00 15.04 -9.82
CA GLU A 190 4.63 13.85 -9.26
C GLU A 190 6.02 14.17 -8.68
N GLU A 191 6.85 14.91 -9.41
CA GLU A 191 8.17 15.36 -8.93
C GLU A 191 8.05 16.19 -7.65
N LEU A 192 7.14 17.17 -7.60
CA LEU A 192 6.89 17.96 -6.38
C LEU A 192 6.42 17.11 -5.20
N LYS A 193 5.60 16.08 -5.45
CA LYS A 193 5.16 15.14 -4.41
C LYS A 193 6.31 14.27 -3.91
N GLU A 194 7.18 13.82 -4.80
CA GLU A 194 8.39 13.07 -4.43
C GLU A 194 9.32 13.93 -3.58
N ASP A 195 9.58 15.19 -3.96
CA ASP A 195 10.43 16.12 -3.22
C ASP A 195 9.88 16.46 -1.83
N GLU A 196 8.57 16.69 -1.73
CA GLU A 196 7.90 16.90 -0.44
C GLU A 196 8.01 15.65 0.44
N PHE A 197 7.83 14.48 -0.15
CA PHE A 197 7.92 13.23 0.58
C PHE A 197 9.36 12.90 1.00
N GLU A 198 10.36 13.15 0.17
CA GLU A 198 11.78 13.06 0.52
C GLU A 198 12.10 13.97 1.71
N SER A 199 11.64 15.23 1.66
CA SER A 199 11.79 16.19 2.76
C SER A 199 11.14 15.69 4.05
N GLU A 200 10.05 14.92 3.97
CA GLU A 200 9.48 14.24 5.12
C GLU A 200 10.36 13.09 5.62
N ILE A 201 10.86 12.22 4.74
CA ILE A 201 11.73 11.11 5.12
C ILE A 201 13.01 11.63 5.80
N LEU A 202 13.61 12.70 5.29
CA LEU A 202 14.80 13.34 5.85
C LEU A 202 14.62 13.75 7.32
N LYS A 203 13.40 14.11 7.75
CA LYS A 203 13.13 14.44 9.18
C LYS A 203 13.42 13.27 10.13
N TYR A 204 13.43 12.03 9.62
CA TYR A 204 13.70 10.84 10.42
C TYR A 204 15.15 10.36 10.31
N VAL A 205 15.76 10.49 9.13
CA VAL A 205 17.04 9.85 8.82
C VAL A 205 18.24 10.81 8.81
N LYS A 206 18.02 12.13 8.82
CA LYS A 206 19.09 13.14 8.76
C LYS A 206 20.13 12.96 9.85
N GLY A 207 21.39 13.15 9.47
CA GLY A 207 22.58 12.98 10.32
C GLY A 207 22.95 11.51 10.56
N ARG A 208 22.47 10.58 9.71
CA ARG A 208 22.71 9.14 9.85
C ARG A 208 22.99 8.51 8.49
N PRO A 209 23.61 7.32 8.43
CA PRO A 209 23.94 6.68 7.14
C PRO A 209 22.76 6.49 6.19
N MET A 210 21.53 6.35 6.72
CA MET A 210 20.32 6.25 5.91
C MET A 210 19.89 7.56 5.22
N GLU A 211 20.50 8.69 5.51
CA GLU A 211 20.24 9.96 4.82
C GLU A 211 20.41 9.85 3.31
N ASP A 212 21.48 9.17 2.86
CA ASP A 212 21.78 8.96 1.44
C ASP A 212 20.75 8.07 0.72
N MET A 213 19.87 7.41 1.46
CA MET A 213 18.78 6.58 0.92
C MET A 213 17.47 7.35 0.74
N ALA A 214 17.33 8.54 1.33
CA ALA A 214 16.09 9.32 1.31
C ALA A 214 15.46 9.51 -0.09
N PRO A 215 16.21 9.93 -1.13
CA PRO A 215 15.63 10.11 -2.47
C PRO A 215 15.09 8.80 -3.08
N TYR A 216 15.71 7.67 -2.77
CA TYR A 216 15.25 6.36 -3.26
C TYR A 216 14.04 5.85 -2.46
N ILE A 217 13.99 6.17 -1.16
CA ILE A 217 12.86 5.82 -0.29
C ILE A 217 11.61 6.60 -0.71
N ALA A 218 11.74 7.89 -1.07
CA ALA A 218 10.63 8.73 -1.49
C ALA A 218 9.91 8.21 -2.74
N LYS A 219 10.64 7.53 -3.63
CA LYS A 219 10.09 6.88 -4.85
C LYS A 219 9.32 5.59 -4.56
N GLN A 220 9.33 5.09 -3.33
CA GLN A 220 8.57 3.90 -2.96
C GLN A 220 7.15 4.26 -2.56
N PRO A 221 6.17 3.33 -2.73
CA PRO A 221 4.85 3.51 -2.15
C PRO A 221 4.95 3.85 -0.66
N ARG A 222 4.14 4.80 -0.19
CA ARG A 222 4.26 5.39 1.14
C ARG A 222 4.31 4.38 2.29
N ILE A 223 3.51 3.31 2.19
CA ILE A 223 3.51 2.20 3.13
C ILE A 223 4.82 1.40 3.13
N VAL A 224 5.44 1.22 1.96
CA VAL A 224 6.75 0.56 1.80
C VAL A 224 7.84 1.45 2.38
N ALA A 225 7.84 2.75 2.06
CA ALA A 225 8.74 3.74 2.65
C ALA A 225 8.64 3.78 4.19
N ALA A 226 7.42 3.76 4.72
CA ALA A 226 7.17 3.70 6.15
C ALA A 226 7.77 2.44 6.80
N PHE A 227 7.70 1.29 6.14
CA PHE A 227 8.36 0.06 6.61
C PHE A 227 9.88 0.13 6.47
N LEU A 228 10.40 0.67 5.37
CA LEU A 228 11.84 0.86 5.17
C LEU A 228 12.43 1.66 6.33
N VAL A 229 11.85 2.82 6.67
CA VAL A 229 12.33 3.66 7.77
C VAL A 229 12.07 3.02 9.14
N GLY A 230 10.88 2.44 9.37
CA GLY A 230 10.52 1.82 10.64
C GLY A 230 11.41 0.63 11.02
N ILE A 231 11.64 -0.27 10.07
CA ILE A 231 12.49 -1.44 10.29
C ILE A 231 13.96 -1.01 10.42
N ALA A 232 14.45 -0.07 9.61
CA ALA A 232 15.83 0.39 9.72
C ALA A 232 16.15 1.05 11.07
N MET A 233 15.21 1.79 11.67
CA MET A 233 15.38 2.28 13.04
C MET A 233 15.58 1.13 14.02
N LYS A 234 14.76 0.08 13.88
CA LYS A 234 14.74 -1.05 14.80
C LYS A 234 15.98 -1.94 14.68
N GLU A 235 16.43 -2.20 13.46
CA GLU A 235 17.49 -3.17 13.17
C GLU A 235 18.89 -2.56 13.25
N SER A 236 19.04 -1.27 12.91
CA SER A 236 20.37 -0.65 12.80
C SER A 236 20.43 0.79 13.29
N LYS A 237 19.36 1.31 13.89
CA LYS A 237 19.25 2.74 14.29
C LYS A 237 19.44 3.68 13.09
N PHE A 238 18.87 3.31 11.94
CA PHE A 238 19.04 3.95 10.63
C PHE A 238 20.49 3.89 10.10
N GLY A 239 21.10 2.71 10.22
CA GLY A 239 22.44 2.43 9.69
C GLY A 239 23.60 2.74 10.63
N THR A 240 23.38 3.33 11.82
CA THR A 240 24.47 3.53 12.80
C THR A 240 25.17 2.21 13.19
N TYR A 241 24.42 1.12 13.25
CA TYR A 241 24.94 -0.22 13.58
C TYR A 241 24.88 -1.17 12.37
N SER A 242 25.17 -0.65 11.17
CA SER A 242 25.15 -1.45 9.94
C SER A 242 26.30 -2.47 9.89
N PRO A 243 26.09 -3.61 9.19
CA PRO A 243 27.19 -4.50 8.86
C PRO A 243 28.20 -3.79 7.96
N LYS A 244 29.46 -4.15 8.12
CA LYS A 244 30.56 -3.61 7.33
C LYS A 244 31.36 -4.72 6.66
N LEU A 245 31.90 -4.44 5.49
CA LEU A 245 32.81 -5.33 4.78
C LEU A 245 34.10 -4.57 4.46
N GLY A 246 35.25 -5.06 4.93
CA GLY A 246 36.51 -4.34 4.77
C GLY A 246 36.51 -2.93 5.39
N GLY A 247 35.69 -2.70 6.43
CA GLY A 247 35.52 -1.39 7.06
C GLY A 247 34.52 -0.46 6.35
N GLN A 248 34.05 -0.81 5.15
CA GLN A 248 33.06 -0.03 4.39
C GLN A 248 31.63 -0.41 4.78
N ASP A 249 30.71 0.56 4.73
CA ASP A 249 29.29 0.33 4.98
C ASP A 249 28.67 -0.53 3.86
N CYS A 250 27.91 -1.54 4.26
CA CYS A 250 27.22 -2.45 3.35
C CYS A 250 25.83 -1.96 2.91
N HIS A 251 25.41 -0.77 3.36
CA HIS A 251 24.09 -0.20 3.08
C HIS A 251 22.91 -1.13 3.46
N ASN A 252 23.13 -2.05 4.39
CA ASN A 252 22.12 -3.02 4.83
C ASN A 252 21.61 -2.65 6.23
N TYR A 253 20.52 -1.90 6.26
CA TYR A 253 19.98 -1.35 7.51
C TYR A 253 18.84 -2.17 8.09
N TRP A 254 18.46 -3.28 7.45
CA TRP A 254 17.28 -4.08 7.76
C TRP A 254 17.59 -5.51 8.19
N GLY A 255 18.87 -5.88 8.31
CA GLY A 255 19.28 -7.25 8.59
C GLY A 255 19.00 -8.21 7.43
N PHE A 256 18.99 -7.72 6.19
CA PHE A 256 18.61 -8.50 5.01
C PHE A 256 19.65 -9.60 4.69
N LYS A 257 19.16 -10.80 4.37
CA LYS A 257 19.97 -11.97 3.98
C LYS A 257 19.41 -12.55 2.68
N GLY A 258 19.92 -12.10 1.54
CA GLY A 258 19.41 -12.47 0.21
C GLY A 258 20.44 -13.04 -0.77
N GLY A 259 21.66 -13.35 -0.31
CA GLY A 259 22.76 -13.81 -1.17
C GLY A 259 23.64 -12.66 -1.69
N GLY A 260 24.46 -12.97 -2.70
CA GLY A 260 25.47 -12.05 -3.26
C GLY A 260 26.72 -11.93 -2.39
N THR A 261 27.37 -10.77 -2.44
CA THR A 261 28.45 -10.42 -1.49
C THR A 261 27.87 -10.35 -0.09
N THR A 262 28.45 -11.10 0.85
CA THR A 262 27.96 -11.17 2.23
C THR A 262 29.07 -10.89 3.23
N THR A 263 28.69 -10.32 4.37
CA THR A 263 29.56 -10.26 5.54
C THR A 263 29.69 -11.64 6.19
N SER A 264 30.64 -11.81 7.12
CA SER A 264 30.80 -13.05 7.89
C SER A 264 29.53 -13.47 8.65
N GLY A 265 28.66 -12.51 9.02
CA GLY A 265 27.36 -12.77 9.64
C GLY A 265 26.25 -13.19 8.67
N GLY A 266 26.56 -13.32 7.38
CA GLY A 266 25.62 -13.69 6.31
C GLY A 266 24.69 -12.57 5.88
N TYR A 267 24.93 -11.33 6.31
CA TYR A 267 24.17 -10.16 5.82
C TYR A 267 24.65 -9.78 4.43
N THR A 268 23.70 -9.55 3.52
CA THR A 268 24.00 -9.04 2.18
C THR A 268 24.67 -7.67 2.28
N CYS A 269 25.73 -7.47 1.49
CA CYS A 269 26.45 -6.22 1.36
C CYS A 269 26.11 -5.59 0.01
N PHE A 270 25.30 -4.54 0.02
CA PHE A 270 24.87 -3.86 -1.20
C PHE A 270 25.95 -2.91 -1.68
N SER A 271 26.07 -2.74 -3.00
CA SER A 271 27.05 -1.87 -3.63
C SER A 271 26.69 -0.38 -3.54
N SER A 272 25.41 -0.06 -3.34
CA SER A 272 24.94 1.33 -3.25
C SER A 272 23.64 1.47 -2.42
N PRO A 273 23.35 2.69 -1.94
CA PRO A 273 22.06 3.03 -1.32
C PRO A 273 20.85 2.70 -2.20
N GLY A 274 20.93 3.01 -3.50
CA GLY A 274 19.86 2.77 -4.46
C GLY A 274 19.57 1.28 -4.68
N GLU A 275 20.62 0.46 -4.81
CA GLU A 275 20.48 -1.00 -4.93
C GLU A 275 19.81 -1.58 -3.67
N ALA A 276 20.25 -1.16 -2.49
CA ALA A 276 19.69 -1.62 -1.22
C ALA A 276 18.18 -1.34 -1.14
N ILE A 277 17.77 -0.10 -1.46
CA ILE A 277 16.35 0.29 -1.47
C ILE A 277 15.57 -0.47 -2.54
N GLN A 278 16.13 -0.68 -3.73
CA GLN A 278 15.46 -1.43 -4.78
C GLN A 278 15.17 -2.88 -4.35
N ILE A 279 16.17 -3.58 -3.79
CA ILE A 279 16.05 -4.99 -3.40
C ILE A 279 15.15 -5.14 -2.17
N VAL A 280 15.41 -4.37 -1.12
CA VAL A 280 14.64 -4.44 0.14
C VAL A 280 13.23 -3.91 -0.06
N GLY A 281 13.07 -2.79 -0.76
CA GLY A 281 11.78 -2.20 -1.12
C GLY A 281 10.93 -3.17 -1.92
N LYS A 282 11.49 -3.83 -2.93
CA LYS A 282 10.77 -4.87 -3.70
C LYS A 282 10.32 -6.05 -2.84
N ARG A 283 11.12 -6.48 -1.85
CA ARG A 283 10.72 -7.53 -0.91
C ARG A 283 9.57 -7.07 -0.01
N LEU A 284 9.65 -5.85 0.53
CA LEU A 284 8.61 -5.27 1.36
C LEU A 284 7.31 -5.04 0.59
N ALA A 285 7.39 -4.55 -0.65
CA ALA A 285 6.24 -4.39 -1.55
C ALA A 285 5.47 -5.71 -1.72
N LYS A 286 6.17 -6.82 -2.00
CA LYS A 286 5.53 -8.15 -2.07
C LYS A 286 4.84 -8.57 -0.77
N LEU A 287 5.41 -8.23 0.38
CA LEU A 287 4.78 -8.52 1.68
C LEU A 287 3.53 -7.66 1.89
N VAL A 288 3.60 -6.38 1.52
CA VAL A 288 2.46 -5.45 1.57
C VAL A 288 1.33 -5.92 0.65
N GLU A 289 1.64 -6.30 -0.59
CA GLU A 289 0.71 -6.90 -1.56
C GLU A 289 0.07 -8.17 -1.00
N GLY A 290 0.83 -8.97 -0.26
CA GLY A 290 0.35 -10.13 0.49
C GLY A 290 -0.49 -9.79 1.74
N GLY A 291 -0.90 -8.54 1.92
CA GLY A 291 -1.75 -8.07 3.01
C GLY A 291 -1.01 -7.72 4.31
N ARG A 292 0.32 -7.61 4.30
CA ARG A 292 1.10 -7.18 5.48
C ARG A 292 1.19 -5.67 5.55
N THR A 293 0.07 -5.03 5.90
CA THR A 293 -0.10 -3.57 5.84
C THR A 293 0.10 -2.84 7.18
N ASN A 294 0.56 -3.52 8.22
CA ASN A 294 0.87 -2.92 9.52
C ASN A 294 2.06 -3.65 10.21
N PRO A 295 2.73 -3.01 11.19
CA PRO A 295 3.88 -3.58 11.89
C PRO A 295 3.65 -4.97 12.50
N SER A 296 2.45 -5.24 13.03
CA SER A 296 2.14 -6.56 13.59
C SER A 296 2.11 -7.65 12.52
N ALA A 297 1.59 -7.33 11.33
CA ALA A 297 1.58 -8.24 10.20
C ALA A 297 2.98 -8.36 9.55
N MET A 298 3.81 -7.31 9.64
CA MET A 298 5.16 -7.27 9.09
C MET A 298 6.21 -8.01 9.95
N VAL A 299 5.81 -8.58 11.09
CA VAL A 299 6.70 -9.41 11.94
C VAL A 299 7.36 -10.58 11.20
N ILE A 300 6.77 -11.02 10.08
CA ILE A 300 7.35 -11.98 9.14
C ILE A 300 8.73 -11.56 8.63
N TRP A 301 9.03 -10.26 8.58
CA TRP A 301 10.37 -9.75 8.28
C TRP A 301 11.41 -10.26 9.28
N LYS A 302 11.08 -10.21 10.57
CA LYS A 302 11.97 -10.63 11.66
C LYS A 302 12.06 -12.15 11.80
N CYS A 303 10.94 -12.85 11.73
CA CYS A 303 10.88 -14.27 12.11
C CYS A 303 10.76 -15.26 10.94
N GLY A 304 10.53 -14.78 9.72
CA GLY A 304 10.05 -15.63 8.64
C GLY A 304 8.64 -16.17 8.94
N SER A 305 8.39 -17.44 8.65
CA SER A 305 7.05 -18.03 8.74
C SER A 305 6.49 -18.13 10.16
N THR A 306 7.33 -18.32 11.18
CA THR A 306 6.90 -18.46 12.58
C THR A 306 7.88 -17.77 13.54
N CYS A 307 7.35 -17.06 14.54
CA CYS A 307 8.13 -16.51 15.66
C CYS A 307 8.18 -17.46 16.87
N SER A 308 7.92 -18.76 16.69
CA SER A 308 7.77 -19.72 17.80
C SER A 308 9.06 -19.94 18.60
N TRP A 309 10.20 -19.60 18.03
CA TRP A 309 11.52 -19.71 18.63
C TRP A 309 11.94 -18.46 19.42
N ASP A 310 11.18 -17.37 19.34
CA ASP A 310 11.50 -16.11 20.02
C ASP A 310 10.55 -15.86 21.20
N ASN A 311 10.98 -15.03 22.15
CA ASN A 311 10.15 -14.62 23.28
C ASN A 311 9.02 -13.70 22.77
N PRO A 312 7.74 -13.96 23.11
CA PRO A 312 6.61 -13.10 22.74
C PRO A 312 6.79 -11.63 23.10
N GLU A 313 7.51 -11.33 24.19
CA GLU A 313 7.81 -9.97 24.60
C GLU A 313 8.76 -9.26 23.63
N ASN A 314 9.80 -9.96 23.15
CA ASN A 314 10.72 -9.42 22.14
C ASN A 314 9.99 -9.12 20.83
N VAL A 315 9.06 -9.98 20.45
CA VAL A 315 8.22 -9.78 19.26
C VAL A 315 7.33 -8.54 19.42
N ARG A 316 6.64 -8.40 20.55
CA ARG A 316 5.82 -7.21 20.83
C ARG A 316 6.64 -5.92 20.84
N LYS A 317 7.83 -5.97 21.45
CA LYS A 317 8.76 -4.83 21.46
C LYS A 317 9.19 -4.45 20.04
N TRP A 318 9.56 -5.44 19.22
CA TRP A 318 9.91 -5.18 17.82
C TRP A 318 8.77 -4.51 17.04
N ILE A 319 7.54 -5.02 17.19
CA ILE A 319 6.34 -4.44 16.55
C ILE A 319 6.14 -2.99 17.00
N ALA A 320 6.29 -2.71 18.30
CA ALA A 320 6.16 -1.38 18.85
C ALA A 320 7.23 -0.42 18.31
N ASP A 321 8.49 -0.84 18.34
CA ASP A 321 9.65 -0.07 17.86
C ASP A 321 9.50 0.31 16.37
N VAL A 322 9.14 -0.65 15.51
CA VAL A 322 8.87 -0.40 14.08
C VAL A 322 7.68 0.55 13.91
N GLY A 323 6.64 0.35 14.71
CA GLY A 323 5.41 1.15 14.68
C GLY A 323 5.63 2.64 14.90
N VAL A 324 6.63 3.04 15.69
CA VAL A 324 6.87 4.46 16.02
C VAL A 324 7.04 5.32 14.77
N ASN A 325 7.91 4.91 13.84
CA ASN A 325 8.13 5.68 12.62
C ASN A 325 7.13 5.30 11.54
N PHE A 326 6.74 4.01 11.45
CA PHE A 326 5.78 3.55 10.47
C PHE A 326 4.48 4.36 10.52
N TYR A 327 3.86 4.52 11.70
CA TYR A 327 2.58 5.23 11.78
C TYR A 327 2.71 6.73 11.58
N LYS A 328 3.84 7.34 11.96
CA LYS A 328 4.08 8.78 11.72
C LYS A 328 4.21 9.08 10.24
N ILE A 329 4.93 8.23 9.51
CA ILE A 329 5.08 8.35 8.06
C ILE A 329 3.75 7.99 7.42
N ASN A 330 3.21 6.80 7.64
CA ASN A 330 2.04 6.30 6.91
C ASN A 330 0.70 7.02 7.20
N SER A 331 0.59 7.86 8.22
CA SER A 331 -0.69 8.52 8.58
C SER A 331 -1.03 9.76 7.74
N LYS A 332 -0.05 10.42 7.12
CA LYS A 332 -0.26 11.71 6.45
C LYS A 332 -0.83 11.65 5.03
N GLU A 333 -1.00 10.48 4.44
CA GLU A 333 -1.69 10.34 3.14
C GLU A 333 -3.21 10.58 3.24
N SER A 334 -3.72 10.69 4.47
CA SER A 334 -5.14 10.85 4.79
C SER A 334 -5.51 12.22 5.35
N SER A 335 -4.58 13.19 5.27
CA SER A 335 -4.76 14.59 5.75
C SER A 335 -5.17 15.52 4.63
#